data_AF-A0A2V5UYV3-F1
#
_entry.id   AF-A0A2V5UYV3-F1
#
_cell.length_a   1.000
_cell.length_b   1.000
_cell.length_c   1.000
_cell.angle_alpha   90.00
_cell.angle_beta   90.00
_cell.angle_gamma   90.00
#
_symmetry.space_group_name_H-M   'P 1'
#
loop_
_entity.id
_entity.type
_entity.pdbx_description
1 polymer ?
#
loop_
_entity_poly.entity_id
_entity_poly.type
_entity_poly.pdbx_seq_one_letter_code
_entity_poly.pdbx_strand_id
1 'polypeptide(L)'
;MIYHPSLQIAGIIAGAFFVLISVPGLVKPDLANVAQRFPRSRIAGVVLLTLDLVWSFWLVATIQMGEFSAFRRPLLVALPIGYMLVLRFVEEFLAA
;
A
#
# COMPACT_ATOMS: atom_id res chain seq x y z
N MET A 1 -8.12 24.63 -0.08
CA MET A 1 -9.22 23.71 -0.42
C MET A 1 -8.74 22.80 -1.52
N ILE A 2 -8.38 21.55 -1.20
CA ILE A 2 -8.00 20.55 -2.20
C ILE A 2 -9.10 19.50 -2.13
N TYR A 3 -9.77 19.27 -3.26
CA TYR A 3 -10.83 18.29 -3.41
C TYR A 3 -10.24 16.89 -3.18
N HIS A 4 -10.23 16.43 -1.94
CA HIS A 4 -9.96 15.03 -1.64
C HIS A 4 -11.13 14.23 -2.24
N PRO A 5 -10.89 13.22 -3.11
CA PRO A 5 -11.91 12.18 -3.28
C PRO A 5 -12.30 11.75 -1.87
N SER A 6 -13.61 11.74 -1.57
CA SER A 6 -14.05 11.40 -0.22
C SER A 6 -13.43 10.05 0.14
N LEU A 7 -13.01 9.88 1.40
CA LEU A 7 -12.45 8.62 1.87
C LEU A 7 -13.37 7.43 1.54
N GLN A 8 -14.67 7.71 1.49
CA GLN A 8 -15.71 6.82 1.00
C GLN A 8 -15.53 6.40 -0.46
N ILE A 9 -15.26 7.31 -1.39
CA ILE A 9 -14.99 6.96 -2.80
C ILE A 9 -13.73 6.09 -2.92
N ALA A 10 -12.67 6.45 -2.19
CA ALA A 10 -11.45 5.62 -2.16
C ALA A 10 -11.75 4.21 -1.65
N GLY A 11 -12.54 4.09 -0.57
CA GLY A 11 -12.99 2.81 -0.03
C GLY A 11 -13.87 2.01 -0.99
N ILE A 12 -14.80 2.67 -1.69
CA ILE A 12 -15.67 2.03 -2.70
C ILE A 12 -14.83 1.52 -3.87
N ILE A 13 -13.88 2.31 -4.38
CA ILE A 13 -13.00 1.90 -5.48
C ILE A 13 -12.14 0.70 -5.06
N ALA A 14 -11.52 0.75 -3.88
CA ALA A 14 -10.72 -0.36 -3.37
C ALA A 14 -11.56 -1.63 -3.18
N GLY A 15 -12.75 -1.51 -2.59
CA GLY A 15 -13.68 -2.62 -2.41
C GLY A 15 -14.14 -3.22 -3.74
N ALA A 16 -14.54 -2.39 -4.69
CA ALA A 16 -14.94 -2.83 -6.02
C ALA A 16 -13.79 -3.56 -6.74
N PHE A 17 -12.57 -3.01 -6.66
CA PHE A 17 -11.37 -3.65 -7.21
C PHE A 17 -11.12 -5.04 -6.61
N PHE A 18 -11.19 -5.18 -5.29
CA PHE A 18 -11.05 -6.48 -4.62
C PHE A 18 -12.14 -7.48 -5.01
N VAL A 19 -13.40 -7.04 -5.07
CA VAL A 19 -14.52 -7.89 -5.51
C VAL A 19 -14.31 -8.36 -6.95
N LEU A 20 -13.94 -7.47 -7.87
CA LEU A 20 -13.73 -7.81 -9.27
C LEU A 20 -12.59 -8.81 -9.48
N ILE A 21 -11.54 -8.75 -8.66
CA ILE A 21 -10.42 -9.70 -8.72
C ILE A 21 -10.77 -11.05 -8.07
N SER A 22 -11.57 -11.03 -7.00
CA SER A 22 -11.81 -12.23 -6.17
C SER A 22 -12.99 -13.08 -6.63
N VAL A 23 -14.08 -12.45 -7.12
CA VAL A 23 -15.32 -13.15 -7.55
C VAL A 23 -15.09 -14.14 -8.70
N PRO A 24 -14.27 -13.86 -9.73
CA PRO A 24 -14.01 -14.83 -10.79
C PRO A 24 -13.34 -16.12 -10.29
N GLY A 25 -12.51 -16.03 -9.24
CA GLY A 25 -11.87 -17.17 -8.60
C GLY A 25 -12.83 -18.12 -7.86
N LEU A 26 -13.99 -17.61 -7.43
CA LEU A 26 -15.06 -18.42 -6.79
C LEU A 26 -15.85 -19.27 -7.80
N VAL A 27 -15.96 -18.80 -9.05
CA VAL A 27 -16.76 -19.47 -10.10
C VAL A 27 -15.90 -20.44 -10.92
N LYS A 28 -14.62 -20.11 -11.17
CA LYS A 28 -13.68 -20.98 -11.88
C LYS A 28 -12.35 -21.07 -11.12
N PRO A 29 -11.99 -22.24 -10.57
CA PRO A 29 -10.71 -22.42 -9.87
C PRO A 29 -9.50 -22.09 -10.76
N ASP A 30 -9.60 -22.30 -12.08
CA ASP A 30 -8.54 -21.95 -13.03
C ASP A 30 -8.26 -20.43 -13.12
N LEU A 31 -9.24 -19.58 -12.82
CA LEU A 31 -9.03 -18.13 -12.74
C LEU A 31 -8.30 -17.74 -11.45
N ALA A 32 -8.47 -18.49 -10.36
CA ALA A 32 -7.67 -18.31 -9.16
C ALA A 32 -6.18 -18.61 -9.42
N ASN A 33 -5.88 -19.57 -10.31
CA ASN A 33 -4.50 -19.82 -10.76
C ASN A 33 -3.88 -18.63 -11.51
N VAL A 34 -4.67 -17.74 -12.12
CA VAL A 34 -4.15 -16.51 -12.76
C VAL A 34 -3.64 -15.53 -11.72
N ALA A 35 -4.34 -15.39 -10.59
CA ALA A 35 -3.88 -14.58 -9.46
C ALA A 35 -2.61 -15.16 -8.82
N GLN A 36 -2.49 -16.49 -8.76
CA GLN A 36 -1.26 -17.16 -8.30
C GLN A 36 -0.09 -17.01 -9.27
N ARG A 37 -0.36 -16.81 -10.56
CA ARG A 37 0.63 -16.50 -11.61
C ARG A 37 0.98 -15.01 -11.68
N PHE A 38 0.38 -14.17 -10.83
CA PHE A 38 0.76 -12.76 -10.78
C PHE A 38 2.27 -12.70 -10.53
N PRO A 39 3.05 -12.01 -11.40
CA PRO A 39 4.50 -12.08 -11.36
C PRO A 39 4.99 -11.50 -10.03
N ARG A 40 5.31 -12.40 -9.11
CA ARG A 40 5.91 -12.09 -7.82
C ARG A 40 7.34 -11.67 -8.06
N SER A 41 7.52 -10.36 -8.19
CA SER A 41 8.78 -9.75 -8.55
C SER A 41 9.25 -8.88 -7.41
N ARG A 42 10.45 -9.19 -6.91
CA ARG A 42 11.15 -8.36 -5.93
C ARG A 42 11.23 -6.92 -6.39
N ILE A 43 11.41 -6.69 -7.68
CA ILE A 43 11.47 -5.35 -8.29
C ILE A 43 10.11 -4.64 -8.16
N ALA A 44 9.01 -5.32 -8.47
CA ALA A 44 7.67 -4.76 -8.33
C ALA A 44 7.35 -4.44 -6.86
N GLY A 45 7.69 -5.34 -5.93
CA GLY A 45 7.54 -5.11 -4.50
C GLY A 45 8.33 -3.88 -4.02
N VAL A 46 9.59 -3.75 -4.43
CA VAL A 46 10.44 -2.59 -4.08
C VAL A 46 9.88 -1.30 -4.66
N VAL A 47 9.42 -1.30 -5.91
CA VAL A 47 8.81 -0.12 -6.56
C VAL A 47 7.56 0.32 -5.80
N LEU A 48 6.65 -0.61 -5.50
CA LEU A 48 5.42 -0.31 -4.76
C LEU A 48 5.71 0.20 -3.35
N LEU A 49 6.64 -0.44 -2.63
CA LEU A 49 7.06 -0.02 -1.29
C LEU A 49 7.71 1.38 -1.31
N THR A 50 8.47 1.70 -2.35
CA THR A 50 9.10 3.03 -2.49
C THR A 50 8.06 4.10 -2.79
N LEU A 51 7.07 3.80 -3.64
CA LEU A 51 5.95 4.71 -3.90
C LEU A 51 5.13 4.97 -2.62
N ASP A 52 4.86 3.92 -1.84
CA ASP A 52 4.17 4.04 -0.56
C ASP A 52 4.97 4.86 0.46
N LEU A 53 6.29 4.66 0.56
CA LEU A 53 7.15 5.49 1.39
C LEU A 53 7.05 6.97 1.00
N VAL A 54 7.20 7.29 -0.28
CA VAL A 54 7.14 8.68 -0.78
C VAL A 54 5.79 9.31 -0.47
N TRP A 55 4.70 8.59 -0.73
CA TRP A 55 3.36 9.08 -0.46
C TRP A 55 3.12 9.26 1.04
N SER A 56 3.41 8.26 1.86
CA SER A 56 3.25 8.32 3.32
C SER A 56 4.09 9.45 3.93
N PHE A 57 5.33 9.62 3.48
CA PHE A 57 6.19 10.72 3.93
C PHE A 57 5.60 12.08 3.55
N TRP A 58 5.09 12.23 2.32
CA TRP A 58 4.44 13.46 1.87
C TRP A 58 3.17 13.76 2.68
N LEU A 59 2.34 12.75 2.97
CA LEU A 59 1.15 12.89 3.82
C LEU A 59 1.53 13.34 5.22
N VAL A 60 2.44 12.65 5.89
CA VAL A 60 2.91 13.01 7.24
C VAL A 60 3.55 14.41 7.25
N ALA A 61 4.22 14.81 6.18
CA ALA A 61 4.82 16.14 6.06
C ALA A 61 3.79 17.26 5.87
N THR A 62 2.63 17.00 5.27
CA THR A 62 1.69 18.05 4.85
C THR A 62 0.37 18.05 5.61
N ILE A 63 -0.05 16.92 6.18
CA ILE A 63 -1.32 16.80 6.87
C ILE A 63 -1.33 17.62 8.16
N GLN A 64 -2.48 18.22 8.49
CA GLN A 64 -2.69 18.87 9.77
C GLN A 64 -2.96 17.80 10.82
N MET A 65 -2.02 17.61 11.73
CA MET A 65 -2.10 16.56 12.75
C MET A 65 -2.88 16.97 14.01
N GLY A 66 -3.18 18.27 14.18
CA GLY A 66 -3.86 18.79 15.38
C GLY A 66 -3.13 18.37 16.67
N GLU A 67 -3.86 17.71 17.57
CA GLU A 67 -3.35 17.13 18.82
C GLU A 67 -2.20 16.13 18.62
N PHE A 68 -2.10 15.51 17.44
CA PHE A 68 -1.04 14.55 17.14
C PHE A 68 0.21 15.19 16.51
N SER A 69 0.34 16.52 16.51
CA SER A 69 1.49 17.22 15.93
C SER A 69 2.85 16.77 16.49
N ALA A 70 2.89 16.34 17.76
CA ALA A 70 4.07 15.76 18.39
C ALA A 70 4.57 14.47 17.71
N PHE A 71 3.66 13.70 17.09
CA PHE A 71 4.00 12.45 16.40
C PHE A 71 4.59 12.65 15.01
N ARG A 72 4.51 13.85 14.43
CA ARG A 72 5.04 14.13 13.09
C ARG A 72 6.52 13.77 12.98
N ARG A 73 7.36 14.27 13.90
CA ARG A 73 8.81 14.03 13.89
C ARG A 73 9.14 12.55 14.07
N PRO A 74 8.60 11.84 15.10
CA PRO A 74 8.77 10.41 15.23
C PRO A 74 8.37 9.64 13.96
N LEU A 75 7.23 9.95 13.35
CA LEU A 75 6.74 9.25 12.15
C LEU A 75 7.63 9.49 10.93
N LEU A 76 8.09 10.72 10.70
CA LEU A 76 9.02 11.03 9.60
C LEU A 76 10.36 10.30 9.72
N VAL A 77 10.78 9.95 10.94
CA VAL A 77 11.98 9.13 11.19
C VAL A 77 11.65 7.64 11.10
N ALA A 78 10.51 7.21 11.63
CA ALA A 78 10.10 5.81 11.63
C ALA A 78 9.82 5.27 10.22
N LEU A 79 9.24 6.08 9.32
CA LEU A 79 8.94 5.69 7.94
C LEU A 79 10.16 5.20 7.14
N PRO A 80 11.26 5.96 7.00
CA PRO A 80 12.44 5.49 6.28
C PRO A 80 13.14 4.32 6.98
N ILE A 81 13.12 4.28 8.32
CA ILE A 81 13.64 3.13 9.07
C ILE A 81 12.82 1.88 8.75
N GLY A 82 11.49 1.97 8.81
CA GLY A 82 10.57 0.88 8.48
C GLY A 82 10.77 0.37 7.05
N TYR A 83 10.91 1.28 6.08
CA TYR A 83 11.23 0.92 4.70
C TYR A 83 12.50 0.06 4.60
N MET A 84 13.60 0.49 5.23
CA MET A 84 14.86 -0.25 5.22
C MET A 84 14.74 -1.61 5.91
N LEU A 85 13.98 -1.69 7.00
CA LEU A 85 13.73 -2.94 7.70
C LEU A 85 12.91 -3.91 6.84
N VAL A 86 11.87 -3.43 6.15
CA VAL A 86 11.05 -4.26 5.25
C VAL A 86 11.90 -4.79 4.08
N LEU A 87 12.72 -3.93 3.46
CA LEU A 87 13.62 -4.37 2.39
C LEU A 87 14.61 -5.46 2.83
N ARG A 88 15.00 -5.48 4.11
CA ARG A 88 16.01 -6.39 4.65
C ARG A 88 15.43 -7.69 5.20
N PHE A 89 14.30 -7.61 5.88
CA PHE A 89 13.77 -8.73 6.66
C PHE A 89 12.50 -9.35 6.07
N VAL A 90 11.88 -8.69 5.11
CA VAL A 90 10.54 -9.01 4.62
C VAL A 90 10.61 -9.31 3.12
N GLU A 91 11.70 -9.99 2.70
CA GLU A 91 11.94 -10.35 1.30
C GLU A 91 10.83 -11.27 0.74
N GLU A 92 10.22 -12.09 1.59
CA GLU A 92 9.10 -12.96 1.22
C GLU A 92 7.87 -12.18 0.78
N PHE A 93 7.53 -11.04 1.38
CA PHE A 93 6.40 -10.24 0.88
C PHE A 93 6.75 -9.45 -0.38
N LEU A 94 8.03 -9.34 -0.74
CA LEU A 94 8.49 -8.73 -1.98
C LEU A 94 8.50 -9.73 -3.15
N ALA A 95 8.53 -11.04 -2.89
CA ALA A 95 8.76 -12.04 -3.94
C ALA A 95 8.08 -13.43 -3.78
N ALA A 96 7.25 -13.69 -2.76
CA ALA A 96 6.68 -15.04 -2.52
C ALA A 96 5.48 -15.39 -3.39
#